data_AF-A0AAN9PDW7-F1
#
_entry.id   AF-A0AAN9PDW7-F1
#
_cell.length_a   1.000
_cell.length_b   1.000
_cell.length_c   1.000
_cell.angle_alpha   90.00
_cell.angle_beta   90.00
_cell.angle_gamma   90.00
#
_symmetry.space_group_name_H-M   'P 1'
#
loop_
_entity.id
_entity.type
_entity.pdbx_description
1 polymer ?
#
loop_
_entity_poly.entity_id
_entity_poly.type
_entity_poly.pdbx_seq_one_letter_code
_entity_poly.pdbx_strand_id
1 'polypeptide(L)'
;MYALSMLPTCPFVCDVYADHSTNVDNVFSCIVETIRHPASAASFASIRFAPQRELSFSETLSRCQANNVPICLMYGEEDPWVTPLWGFQVKKQVPEAPYYQISPAGHCPHDEVPKEQIR
;
A
#
# COMPACT_ATOMS: atom_id res chain seq x y z
N MET A 1 -21.61 3.73 22.74
CA MET A 1 -22.16 4.00 21.40
C MET A 1 -22.63 5.46 21.33
N TYR A 2 -21.69 6.41 21.40
CA TYR A 2 -21.94 7.83 21.14
C TYR A 2 -20.57 8.46 20.80
N ALA A 3 -20.58 9.43 19.88
CA ALA A 3 -19.45 10.20 19.34
C ALA A 3 -18.70 9.61 18.12
N LEU A 4 -19.43 9.31 17.05
CA LEU A 4 -18.86 9.21 15.68
C LEU A 4 -19.48 10.21 14.70
N SER A 5 -20.25 11.19 15.17
CA SER A 5 -21.02 12.08 14.29
C SER A 5 -20.38 13.46 14.03
N MET A 6 -19.17 13.74 14.50
CA MET A 6 -18.48 15.03 14.27
C MET A 6 -16.95 14.86 14.40
N LEU A 7 -16.33 13.88 13.75
CA LEU A 7 -14.87 13.93 13.60
C LEU A 7 -14.57 14.66 12.30
N PRO A 8 -13.85 15.81 12.34
CA PRO A 8 -13.32 16.41 11.12
C PRO A 8 -12.44 15.35 10.46
N THR A 9 -12.47 15.29 9.13
CA THR A 9 -11.57 14.53 8.25
C THR A 9 -10.33 14.01 8.98
N CYS A 10 -10.19 12.68 9.08
CA CYS A 10 -9.05 12.08 9.78
C CYS A 10 -7.75 12.56 9.13
N PRO A 11 -6.92 13.40 9.80
CA PRO A 11 -5.78 14.04 9.17
C PRO A 11 -4.77 13.00 8.66
N PHE A 12 -4.67 11.86 9.35
CA PHE A 12 -3.74 10.79 9.01
C PHE A 12 -4.02 10.09 7.68
N VAL A 13 -5.27 10.10 7.19
CA VAL A 13 -5.56 9.50 5.88
C VAL A 13 -5.17 10.46 4.76
N CYS A 14 -5.38 11.76 4.94
CA CYS A 14 -4.92 12.77 3.98
C CYS A 14 -3.39 12.82 3.88
N ASP A 15 -2.68 12.58 4.99
CA ASP A 15 -1.21 12.63 5.06
C ASP A 15 -0.50 11.55 4.22
N VAL A 16 -1.23 10.56 3.69
CA VAL A 16 -0.67 9.53 2.82
C VAL A 16 -0.92 9.79 1.33
N TYR A 17 -1.69 10.83 0.98
CA TYR A 17 -2.04 11.18 -0.40
C TYR A 17 -1.12 12.29 -0.90
N ALA A 18 -0.85 12.34 -2.20
CA ALA A 18 -0.09 13.44 -2.81
C ALA A 18 -0.87 14.75 -2.75
N ASP A 19 -2.18 14.70 -3.02
CA ASP A 19 -3.10 15.84 -2.86
C ASP A 19 -3.85 15.73 -1.53
N HIS A 20 -3.40 16.50 -0.54
CA HIS A 20 -3.99 16.56 0.80
C HIS A 20 -5.41 17.17 0.81
N SER A 21 -5.87 17.75 -0.30
CA SER A 21 -7.25 18.23 -0.46
C SER A 21 -8.21 17.14 -0.95
N THR A 22 -7.71 15.94 -1.28
CA THR A 22 -8.52 14.80 -1.70
C THR A 22 -9.57 14.46 -0.66
N ASN A 23 -10.82 14.27 -1.09
CA ASN A 23 -11.88 13.79 -0.21
C ASN A 23 -11.68 12.30 0.09
N VAL A 24 -11.25 12.01 1.31
CA VAL A 24 -10.99 10.64 1.81
C VAL A 24 -12.10 10.09 2.70
N ASP A 25 -13.27 10.72 2.77
CA ASP A 25 -14.35 10.36 3.70
C ASP A 25 -14.86 8.94 3.45
N ASN A 26 -14.94 8.53 2.18
CA ASN A 26 -15.36 7.17 1.82
C ASN A 26 -14.34 6.14 2.28
N VAL A 27 -13.05 6.37 2.01
CA VAL A 27 -11.96 5.49 2.45
C VAL A 27 -11.92 5.40 3.97
N PHE A 28 -12.02 6.53 4.66
CA PHE A 28 -12.08 6.57 6.11
C PHE A 28 -13.29 5.80 6.66
N SER A 29 -14.46 5.97 6.06
CA SER A 29 -15.67 5.24 6.44
C SER A 29 -15.51 3.73 6.24
N CYS A 30 -14.91 3.30 5.14
CA CYS A 30 -14.59 1.88 4.89
C CYS A 30 -13.62 1.31 5.94
N ILE A 31 -12.59 2.06 6.33
CA ILE A 31 -11.66 1.65 7.39
C ILE A 31 -12.42 1.51 8.71
N VAL A 32 -13.20 2.53 9.12
CA VAL A 32 -13.96 2.53 10.37
C VAL A 32 -14.96 1.37 10.41
N GLU A 33 -15.64 1.08 9.30
CA GLU A 33 -16.57 -0.05 9.24
C GLU A 33 -15.82 -1.39 9.34
N THR A 34 -14.69 -1.54 8.65
CA THR A 34 -13.89 -2.77 8.67
C THR A 34 -13.36 -3.08 10.08
N ILE A 35 -12.92 -2.07 10.83
CA ILE A 35 -12.39 -2.28 12.19
C ILE A 35 -13.49 -2.64 13.21
N ARG A 36 -14.78 -2.46 12.91
CA ARG A 36 -15.87 -2.89 13.79
C ARG A 36 -16.03 -4.41 13.83
N HIS A 37 -15.46 -5.13 12.87
CA HIS A 37 -15.49 -6.59 12.88
C HIS A 37 -14.78 -7.14 14.15
N PRO A 38 -15.36 -8.09 14.91
CA PRO A 38 -14.77 -8.56 16.18
C PRO A 38 -13.35 -9.12 16.06
N ALA A 39 -12.99 -9.64 14.88
CA ALA A 39 -11.66 -10.17 14.63
C ALA A 39 -10.63 -9.11 14.18
N SER A 40 -11.01 -7.85 13.97
CA SER A 40 -10.15 -6.81 13.39
C SER A 40 -8.86 -6.59 14.19
N ALA A 41 -8.97 -6.52 15.52
CA ALA A 41 -7.82 -6.35 16.41
C ALA A 41 -6.86 -7.55 16.33
N ALA A 42 -7.40 -8.77 16.25
CA ALA A 42 -6.59 -9.98 16.10
C ALA A 42 -5.91 -10.04 14.72
N SER A 43 -6.61 -9.64 13.66
CA SER A 43 -6.03 -9.53 12.30
C SER A 43 -4.93 -8.48 12.22
N PHE A 44 -5.11 -7.31 12.84
CA PHE A 44 -4.07 -6.30 12.90
C PHE A 44 -2.85 -6.78 13.69
N ALA A 45 -3.07 -7.43 14.83
CA ALA A 45 -2.01 -8.01 15.64
C ALA A 45 -1.24 -9.10 14.88
N SER A 46 -1.91 -9.94 14.11
CA SER A 46 -1.24 -11.01 13.35
C SER A 46 -0.30 -10.46 12.27
N ILE A 47 -0.63 -9.33 11.64
CA ILE A 47 0.25 -8.64 10.70
C ILE A 47 1.41 -7.98 11.46
N ARG A 48 1.09 -7.21 12.51
CA ARG A 48 2.07 -6.42 13.27
C ARG A 48 3.13 -7.28 13.95
N PHE A 49 2.73 -8.44 14.45
CA PHE A 49 3.56 -9.38 15.21
C PHE A 49 3.83 -10.67 14.44
N ALA A 50 3.69 -10.66 13.11
CA ALA A 50 4.05 -11.80 12.28
C ALA A 50 5.50 -12.22 12.57
N PRO A 51 5.77 -13.53 12.75
CA PRO A 51 7.14 -13.99 12.93
C PRO A 51 7.96 -13.71 11.67
N GLN A 52 9.28 -13.67 11.84
CA GLN A 52 10.18 -13.51 10.72
C GLN A 52 9.96 -14.64 9.70
N ARG A 53 9.90 -14.27 8.41
CA ARG A 53 9.73 -15.23 7.32
C ARG A 53 10.96 -16.14 7.23
N GLU A 54 10.74 -17.42 6.89
CA GLU A 54 11.83 -18.37 6.63
C GLU A 54 12.67 -17.98 5.41
N LEU A 55 12.04 -17.37 4.41
CA LEU A 55 12.71 -16.92 3.20
C LEU A 55 13.05 -15.44 3.28
N SER A 56 14.26 -15.11 2.88
CA SER A 56 14.65 -13.73 2.61
C SER A 56 13.88 -13.17 1.40
N PHE A 57 13.88 -11.84 1.30
CA PHE A 57 13.29 -11.13 0.17
C PHE A 57 13.89 -11.58 -1.18
N SER A 58 15.22 -11.69 -1.25
CA SER A 58 15.92 -12.13 -2.46
C SER A 58 15.61 -13.58 -2.83
N GLU A 59 15.53 -14.49 -1.86
CA GLU A 59 15.14 -15.89 -2.12
C GLU A 59 13.71 -15.99 -2.66
N THR A 60 12.82 -15.14 -2.15
CA THR A 60 11.44 -15.08 -2.64
C THR A 60 11.39 -14.63 -4.10
N LEU A 61 12.13 -13.59 -4.47
CA LEU A 61 12.24 -13.13 -5.87
C LEU A 61 12.84 -14.20 -6.78
N SER A 62 13.90 -14.90 -6.34
CA SER A 62 14.50 -16.01 -7.09
C SER A 62 13.50 -17.14 -7.34
N ARG A 63 12.67 -17.46 -6.35
CA ARG A 63 11.60 -18.47 -6.50
C ARG A 63 10.53 -18.00 -7.47
N CYS A 64 10.12 -16.73 -7.45
CA CYS A 64 9.19 -16.20 -8.44
C CYS A 64 9.75 -16.36 -9.86
N GLN A 65 11.02 -16.01 -10.09
CA GLN A 65 11.68 -16.18 -11.39
C GLN A 65 11.74 -17.65 -11.82
N ALA A 66 12.19 -18.55 -10.93
CA ALA A 66 12.27 -19.98 -11.22
C ALA A 66 10.92 -20.63 -11.57
N ASN A 67 9.82 -20.07 -11.04
CA ASN A 67 8.46 -20.52 -11.31
C ASN A 67 7.76 -19.71 -12.41
N ASN A 68 8.47 -18.85 -13.14
CA ASN A 68 7.93 -17.97 -14.18
C ASN A 68 6.74 -17.11 -13.70
N VAL A 69 6.76 -16.68 -12.45
CA VAL A 69 5.75 -15.78 -11.89
C VAL A 69 6.08 -14.35 -12.37
N PRO A 70 5.19 -13.69 -13.14
CA PRO A 70 5.43 -12.32 -13.58
C PRO A 70 5.38 -11.36 -12.39
N ILE A 71 6.31 -10.40 -12.38
CA ILE A 71 6.44 -9.38 -11.33
C ILE A 71 6.26 -8.01 -11.97
N CYS A 72 5.39 -7.18 -11.39
CA CYS A 72 5.19 -5.78 -11.76
C CYS A 72 5.28 -4.93 -10.48
N LEU A 73 5.97 -3.79 -10.57
CA LEU A 73 6.16 -2.85 -9.46
C LEU A 73 5.39 -1.57 -9.74
N MET A 74 4.62 -1.10 -8.76
CA MET A 74 3.88 0.14 -8.81
C MET A 74 4.08 0.90 -7.51
N TYR A 75 4.48 2.16 -7.61
CA TYR A 75 4.67 3.08 -6.49
C TYR A 75 4.01 4.41 -6.84
N GLY A 76 3.47 5.14 -5.85
CA GLY A 76 3.27 6.56 -6.03
C GLY A 76 4.61 7.28 -5.95
N GLU A 77 4.89 8.16 -6.91
CA GLU A 77 6.15 8.90 -6.98
C GLU A 77 6.32 9.82 -5.76
N GLU A 78 5.20 10.34 -5.23
CA GLU A 78 5.15 11.25 -4.09
C GLU A 78 4.85 10.55 -2.75
N ASP A 79 4.92 9.20 -2.66
CA ASP A 79 4.63 8.45 -1.43
C ASP A 79 5.58 8.88 -0.27
N PRO A 80 5.05 9.49 0.82
CA PRO A 80 5.86 9.96 1.93
C PRO A 80 6.32 8.83 2.88
N TRP A 81 5.73 7.64 2.78
CA TRP A 81 5.88 6.54 3.75
C TRP A 81 6.69 5.38 3.18
N VAL A 82 6.45 5.00 1.92
CA VAL A 82 7.12 3.86 1.27
C VAL A 82 7.89 4.32 0.03
N THR A 83 9.04 4.93 0.30
CA THR A 83 9.98 5.31 -0.76
C THR A 83 10.45 4.09 -1.57
N PRO A 84 10.82 4.27 -2.86
CA PRO A 84 11.11 3.19 -3.82
C PRO A 84 12.36 2.33 -3.54
N LEU A 85 12.88 2.29 -2.31
CA LEU A 85 14.07 1.54 -1.93
C LEU A 85 13.97 0.06 -2.29
N TRP A 86 12.84 -0.58 -1.94
CA TRP A 86 12.59 -1.98 -2.26
C TRP A 86 12.39 -2.21 -3.76
N GLY A 87 11.75 -1.26 -4.46
CA GLY A 87 11.60 -1.29 -5.91
C GLY A 87 12.96 -1.37 -6.63
N PHE A 88 13.94 -0.58 -6.18
CA PHE A 88 15.31 -0.67 -6.71
C PHE A 88 15.98 -2.02 -6.45
N GLN A 89 15.76 -2.63 -5.28
CA GLN A 89 16.29 -3.96 -5.00
C GLN A 89 15.69 -5.02 -5.92
N VAL A 90 14.37 -4.96 -6.16
CA VAL A 90 13.72 -5.86 -7.13
C VAL A 90 14.32 -5.66 -8.52
N LYS A 91 14.48 -4.42 -9.00
CA LYS A 91 15.04 -4.15 -10.33
C LYS A 91 16.49 -4.61 -10.52
N LYS A 92 17.28 -4.68 -9.44
CA LYS A 92 18.63 -5.27 -9.50
C LYS A 92 18.60 -6.77 -9.78
N GLN A 93 17.62 -7.49 -9.24
CA GLN A 93 17.52 -8.95 -9.36
C GLN A 93 16.60 -9.41 -10.51
N VAL A 94 15.59 -8.61 -10.83
CA VAL A 94 14.57 -8.86 -11.85
C VAL A 94 14.50 -7.63 -12.77
N PRO A 95 15.53 -7.40 -13.61
CA PRO A 95 15.62 -6.19 -14.43
C PRO A 95 14.50 -6.08 -15.47
N GLU A 96 13.88 -7.18 -15.85
CA GLU A 96 12.76 -7.19 -16.81
C GLU A 96 11.41 -6.84 -16.19
N ALA A 97 11.29 -6.81 -14.86
CA ALA A 97 10.03 -6.47 -14.21
C ALA A 97 9.61 -5.02 -14.58
N PRO A 98 8.39 -4.81 -15.10
CA PRO A 98 7.86 -3.47 -15.29
C PRO A 98 7.87 -2.71 -13.97
N TYR A 99 8.23 -1.44 -14.03
CA TYR A 99 8.28 -0.58 -12.86
C TYR A 99 7.71 0.79 -13.17
N TYR A 100 6.57 1.07 -12.55
CA TYR A 100 5.83 2.31 -12.68
C TYR A 100 5.93 3.13 -11.40
N GLN A 101 6.32 4.38 -11.55
CA GLN A 101 6.17 5.44 -10.55
C GLN A 101 5.04 6.33 -11.06
N ILE A 102 3.93 6.32 -10.34
CA ILE A 102 2.69 6.97 -10.72
C ILE A 102 2.69 8.36 -10.11
N SER A 103 2.52 9.38 -10.94
CA SER A 103 2.45 10.77 -10.52
C SER A 103 1.27 11.45 -11.24
N PRO A 104 0.44 12.24 -10.54
CA PRO A 104 0.57 12.60 -9.12
C PRO A 104 -0.07 11.56 -8.19
N ALA A 105 0.70 10.83 -7.39
CA ALA A 105 0.19 9.87 -6.42
C ALA A 105 1.10 9.63 -5.20
N GLY A 106 0.48 9.56 -4.03
CA GLY A 106 1.14 9.22 -2.77
C GLY A 106 1.14 7.71 -2.49
N HIS A 107 0.86 7.34 -1.25
CA HIS A 107 0.88 5.97 -0.76
C HIS A 107 -0.21 5.08 -1.36
N CYS A 108 -1.31 5.68 -1.82
CA CYS A 108 -2.49 4.97 -2.30
C CYS A 108 -2.74 5.24 -3.78
N PRO A 109 -1.79 4.90 -4.69
CA PRO A 109 -1.93 5.24 -6.12
C PRO A 109 -3.16 4.58 -6.78
N HIS A 110 -3.72 3.54 -6.17
CA HIS A 110 -4.93 2.84 -6.64
C HIS A 110 -6.22 3.58 -6.32
N ASP A 111 -6.23 4.40 -5.29
CA ASP A 111 -7.36 5.27 -4.96
C ASP A 111 -7.18 6.64 -5.63
N GLU A 112 -5.95 7.19 -5.61
CA GLU A 112 -5.62 8.50 -6.13
C GLU A 112 -5.71 8.60 -7.66
N VAL A 113 -5.13 7.64 -8.38
CA VAL A 113 -5.03 7.69 -9.85
C VAL A 113 -5.35 6.34 -10.51
N PRO A 114 -6.54 5.77 -10.30
CA PRO A 114 -6.90 4.41 -10.72
C PRO A 114 -6.76 4.16 -12.24
N LYS A 115 -6.91 5.20 -13.06
CA LYS A 115 -6.85 5.08 -14.53
C LYS A 115 -5.43 4.91 -15.06
N GLU A 116 -4.41 5.30 -14.32
CA GLU A 116 -3.01 5.21 -14.76
C GLU A 116 -2.39 3.83 -14.48
N GLN A 117 -3.09 2.97 -13.74
CA GLN A 117 -2.62 1.63 -13.35
C GLN A 117 -2.84 0.55 -14.43
N ILE A 118 -3.62 0.87 -15.46
CA ILE A 118 -3.94 -0.05 -16.57
C ILE A 118 -3.15 0.41 -17.81
N ARG A 119 -1.84 0.15 -17.84
CA ARG A 119 -1.00 0.27 -19.04
C ARG A 119 0.01 -0.85 -19.15
#